data_AF-A0A382B835-F1
#
_entry.id   AF-A0A382B835-F1
#
_cell.length_a   1.000
_cell.length_b   1.000
_cell.length_c   1.000
_cell.angle_alpha   90.00
_cell.angle_beta   90.00
_cell.angle_gamma   90.00
#
_symmetry.space_group_name_H-M   'P 1'
#
loop_
_entity.id
_entity.type
_entity.pdbx_description
1 polymer ?
#
loop_
_entity_poly.entity_id
_entity_poly.type
_entity_poly.pdbx_seq_one_letter_code
_entity_poly.pdbx_strand_id
1 'polypeptide(L)'
;MRLSNQPIFIVGCERSGTTILRLMLNEHSRIALPPQTKFSRKLYKRRLMFGDLLKKENRKRIIKWLLERKNNTKLTDLQLNDGLLVQIWEKCATLGDMIATVFQQYSLSRNKPRWGDKRPYYIRYIA
;
A
#
# COMPACT_ATOMS: atom_id res chain seq x y z
N MET A 1 -10.34 14.48 8.86
CA MET A 1 -9.22 14.92 7.99
C MET A 1 -9.48 14.42 6.56
N ARG A 2 -9.26 15.25 5.54
CA ARG A 2 -9.39 14.85 4.12
C ARG A 2 -8.04 14.36 3.59
N LEU A 3 -8.02 13.18 2.97
CA LEU A 3 -6.82 12.62 2.34
C LEU A 3 -6.58 13.26 0.97
N SER A 4 -5.31 13.38 0.60
CA SER A 4 -4.89 13.77 -0.75
C SER A 4 -5.14 12.63 -1.75
N ASN A 5 -5.57 12.97 -2.97
CA ASN A 5 -5.64 12.04 -4.10
C ASN A 5 -4.30 11.92 -4.87
N GLN A 6 -3.25 12.58 -4.39
CA GLN A 6 -1.91 12.59 -4.99
C GLN A 6 -0.92 11.82 -4.09
N PRO A 7 -0.72 10.52 -4.32
CA PRO A 7 0.22 9.71 -3.55
C PRO A 7 1.67 10.08 -3.87
N ILE A 8 2.55 9.90 -2.87
CA ILE A 8 4.00 10.08 -3.01
C ILE A 8 4.65 8.71 -3.22
N PHE A 9 5.44 8.54 -4.27
CA PHE A 9 6.24 7.33 -4.48
C PHE A 9 7.73 7.66 -4.41
N ILE A 10 8.43 7.10 -3.43
CA ILE A 10 9.90 7.20 -3.36
C ILE A 10 10.49 5.99 -4.06
N VAL A 11 11.17 6.26 -5.17
CA VAL A 11 11.81 5.28 -6.06
C VAL A 11 13.29 5.62 -6.26
N GLY A 12 14.06 4.71 -6.86
CA GLY A 12 15.48 4.95 -7.17
C GLY A 12 16.32 3.68 -7.11
N CYS A 13 17.64 3.82 -7.23
CA CYS A 13 18.56 2.68 -7.08
C CYS A 13 18.59 2.18 -5.63
N GLU A 14 18.83 0.89 -5.42
CA GLU A 14 19.11 0.42 -4.06
C GLU A 14 20.40 1.07 -3.53
N ARG A 15 20.47 1.28 -2.20
CA ARG A 15 21.61 1.92 -1.51
C ARG A 15 21.85 3.42 -1.84
N SER A 16 20.93 4.09 -2.51
CA SER A 16 21.00 5.53 -2.86
C SER A 16 20.41 6.51 -1.82
N GLY A 17 20.27 6.12 -0.56
CA GLY A 17 19.70 7.00 0.47
C GLY A 17 18.17 7.16 0.48
N THR A 18 17.43 6.45 -0.38
CA THR A 18 15.93 6.45 -0.38
C THR A 18 15.28 6.14 0.98
N THR A 19 15.97 5.40 1.86
CA THR A 19 15.48 5.17 3.24
C THR A 19 15.55 6.43 4.09
N ILE A 20 16.68 7.17 4.03
CA ILE A 20 16.85 8.43 4.76
C ILE A 20 15.82 9.46 4.28
N LEU A 21 15.65 9.61 2.96
CA LEU A 21 14.62 10.49 2.39
C LEU A 21 13.22 10.13 2.89
N ARG A 22 12.87 8.85 2.93
CA ARG A 22 11.59 8.38 3.48
C ARG A 22 11.43 8.72 4.95
N LEU A 23 12.48 8.59 5.76
CA LEU A 23 12.44 8.94 7.18
C LEU A 23 12.22 10.45 7.35
N MET A 24 13.00 11.29 6.68
CA MET A 24 12.85 12.75 6.70
C MET A 24 11.43 13.20 6.33
N LEU A 25 10.88 12.66 5.24
CA LEU A 25 9.52 12.99 4.81
C LEU A 25 8.45 12.45 5.76
N ASN A 26 8.67 11.27 6.36
CA ASN A 26 7.74 10.70 7.33
C ASN A 26 7.69 11.51 8.63
N GLU A 27 8.74 12.23 9.01
CA GLU A 27 8.72 13.13 10.17
C GLU A 27 7.91 14.40 9.92
N HIS A 28 7.66 14.78 8.67
CA HIS A 28 6.80 15.92 8.39
C HIS A 28 5.39 15.70 8.96
N SER A 29 4.86 16.73 9.64
CA SER A 29 3.50 16.77 10.21
C SER A 29 2.36 16.41 9.25
N ARG A 30 2.59 16.43 7.92
CA ARG A 30 1.55 16.22 6.91
C ARG A 30 1.71 14.97 6.05
N ILE A 31 2.82 14.25 6.16
CA ILE A 31 3.18 13.16 5.26
C ILE A 31 3.40 11.87 6.06
N ALA A 32 2.64 10.83 5.76
CA ALA A 32 2.87 9.49 6.26
C ALA A 32 3.49 8.62 5.16
N LEU A 33 4.66 8.07 5.44
CA LEU A 33 5.34 7.11 4.57
C LEU A 33 5.74 5.90 5.41
N PRO A 34 5.06 4.76 5.25
CA PRO A 34 5.33 3.59 6.06
C PRO A 34 6.71 2.98 5.79
N PRO A 35 7.17 2.06 6.66
CA PRO A 35 8.23 1.14 6.32
C PRO A 35 7.95 0.41 5.00
N GLN A 36 9.03 -0.02 4.34
CA GLN A 36 8.91 -0.63 3.03
C GLN A 36 8.11 -1.94 3.07
N THR A 37 7.02 -1.98 2.31
CA THR A 37 6.24 -3.19 2.11
C THR A 37 6.64 -3.94 0.84
N LYS A 38 6.10 -5.15 0.64
CA LYS A 38 6.33 -5.99 -0.54
C LYS A 38 5.03 -6.39 -1.26
N PHE A 39 3.86 -5.97 -0.76
CA PHE A 39 2.57 -6.47 -1.27
C PHE A 39 2.20 -5.89 -2.64
N SER A 40 2.34 -4.58 -2.86
CA SER A 40 1.77 -3.87 -4.03
C SER A 40 2.15 -4.52 -5.35
N ARG A 41 3.45 -4.77 -5.57
CA ARG A 41 3.92 -5.40 -6.80
C ARG A 41 3.70 -6.91 -6.84
N LYS A 42 3.79 -7.61 -5.71
CA LYS A 42 3.45 -9.05 -5.66
C LYS A 42 1.99 -9.28 -6.04
N LEU A 43 1.10 -8.39 -5.59
CA LEU A 43 -0.31 -8.40 -5.92
C LEU A 43 -0.54 -8.03 -7.41
N TYR A 44 0.06 -6.94 -7.90
CA TYR A 44 -0.07 -6.52 -9.31
C TYR A 44 0.40 -7.59 -10.31
N LYS A 45 1.51 -8.29 -10.02
CA LYS A 45 1.98 -9.40 -10.87
C LYS A 45 0.98 -10.56 -10.95
N ARG A 46 0.13 -10.70 -9.93
CA ARG A 46 -0.87 -11.77 -9.81
C ARG A 46 -2.26 -11.36 -10.27
N ARG A 47 -2.45 -10.12 -10.72
CA ARG A 47 -3.76 -9.52 -11.04
C ARG A 47 -4.64 -10.41 -11.93
N LEU A 48 -4.06 -11.04 -12.94
CA LEU A 48 -4.79 -11.89 -13.89
C LEU A 48 -5.35 -13.18 -13.25
N MET A 49 -4.73 -13.69 -12.18
CA MET A 49 -5.22 -14.88 -11.49
C MET A 49 -6.49 -14.62 -10.68
N PHE A 50 -6.76 -13.36 -10.33
CA PHE A 50 -7.91 -12.98 -9.52
C PHE A 50 -9.14 -12.66 -10.36
N GLY A 51 -8.99 -12.34 -11.65
CA GLY A 51 -10.10 -12.02 -12.53
C GLY A 51 -10.72 -10.65 -12.25
N ASP A 52 -11.98 -10.49 -12.65
CA ASP A 52 -12.73 -9.24 -12.52
C ASP A 52 -13.05 -8.90 -11.06
N LEU A 53 -12.59 -7.74 -10.59
CA LEU A 53 -12.77 -7.28 -9.21
C LEU A 53 -14.14 -6.68 -8.93
N LEU A 54 -15.01 -6.51 -9.94
CA LEU A 54 -16.42 -6.21 -9.71
C LEU A 54 -17.15 -7.39 -9.04
N LYS A 55 -16.63 -8.62 -9.19
CA LYS A 55 -17.14 -9.82 -8.52
C LYS A 55 -16.63 -9.93 -7.09
N LYS A 56 -17.55 -10.08 -6.12
CA LYS A 56 -17.23 -10.12 -4.69
C LYS A 56 -16.28 -11.28 -4.33
N GLU A 57 -16.45 -12.41 -4.99
CA GLU A 57 -15.68 -13.64 -4.78
C GLU A 57 -14.20 -13.42 -5.13
N ASN A 58 -13.94 -12.66 -6.20
CA ASN A 58 -12.58 -12.33 -6.62
C ASN A 58 -11.88 -11.39 -5.64
N ARG A 59 -12.61 -10.42 -5.07
CA ARG A 59 -12.10 -9.57 -3.98
C ARG A 59 -11.76 -10.40 -2.74
N LYS A 60 -12.65 -11.32 -2.34
CA LYS A 60 -12.40 -12.25 -1.22
C LYS A 60 -11.13 -13.10 -1.43
N ARG A 61 -10.86 -13.55 -2.67
CA ARG A 61 -9.63 -14.28 -3.00
C ARG A 61 -8.38 -13.42 -2.81
N ILE A 62 -8.42 -12.13 -3.19
CA ILE A 62 -7.32 -11.19 -2.94
C ILE A 62 -7.14 -10.95 -1.44
N ILE A 63 -8.23 -10.67 -0.72
CA ILE A 63 -8.20 -10.42 0.73
C ILE A 63 -7.57 -11.60 1.46
N LYS A 64 -8.04 -12.82 1.17
CA LYS A 64 -7.46 -14.06 1.71
C LYS A 64 -5.96 -14.16 1.40
N TRP A 65 -5.58 -13.93 0.15
CA TRP A 65 -4.17 -13.97 -0.26
C TRP A 65 -3.29 -12.96 0.48
N LEU A 66 -3.79 -11.73 0.69
CA LEU A 66 -3.08 -10.66 1.41
C LEU A 66 -2.90 -11.02 2.89
N LEU A 67 -3.96 -11.48 3.55
CA LEU A 67 -3.93 -11.85 4.98
C LEU A 67 -3.03 -13.06 5.24
N GLU A 68 -3.14 -14.13 4.44
CA GLU A 68 -2.28 -15.31 4.56
C GLU A 68 -0.79 -14.99 4.40
N ARG A 69 -0.47 -13.94 3.63
CA ARG A 69 0.91 -13.55 3.30
C ARG A 69 1.34 -12.27 4.01
N LYS A 70 0.59 -11.81 5.03
CA LYS A 70 0.83 -10.54 5.72
C LYS A 70 2.27 -10.39 6.21
N ASN A 71 2.82 -11.47 6.79
CA ASN A 71 4.22 -11.51 7.26
C ASN A 71 5.23 -11.43 6.10
N ASN A 72 5.08 -12.25 5.05
CA ASN A 72 5.96 -12.24 3.87
C ASN A 72 5.87 -10.93 3.04
N THR A 73 4.74 -10.24 3.14
CA THR A 73 4.52 -8.97 2.46
C THR A 73 4.88 -7.75 3.31
N LYS A 74 5.25 -7.96 4.59
CA LYS A 74 5.53 -6.91 5.57
C LYS A 74 4.34 -5.97 5.82
N LEU A 75 3.13 -6.48 5.65
CA LEU A 75 1.91 -5.74 6.01
C LEU A 75 1.73 -5.70 7.54
N THR A 76 2.25 -6.69 8.27
CA THR A 76 2.22 -6.73 9.74
C THR A 76 2.96 -5.56 10.36
N ASP A 77 4.07 -5.12 9.73
CA ASP A 77 4.88 -3.98 10.14
C ASP A 77 4.10 -2.65 10.17
N LEU A 78 2.95 -2.59 9.48
CA LEU A 78 2.11 -1.39 9.45
C LEU A 78 1.16 -1.27 10.65
N GLN A 79 0.96 -2.35 11.41
CA GLN A 79 0.09 -2.40 12.60
C GLN A 79 -1.34 -1.88 12.32
N LEU A 80 -1.88 -2.20 11.14
CA LEU A 80 -3.25 -1.84 10.75
C LEU A 80 -4.26 -2.88 11.24
N ASN A 81 -5.50 -2.44 11.46
CA ASN A 81 -6.61 -3.30 11.81
C ASN A 81 -7.09 -4.10 10.59
N ASP A 82 -6.92 -5.42 10.63
CA ASP A 82 -7.27 -6.30 9.51
C ASP A 82 -8.78 -6.34 9.25
N GLY A 83 -9.61 -6.31 10.28
CA GLY A 83 -11.08 -6.28 10.14
C GLY A 83 -11.55 -5.05 9.37
N LEU A 84 -10.98 -3.87 9.67
CA LEU A 84 -11.25 -2.64 8.95
C LEU A 84 -10.78 -2.73 7.49
N LEU A 85 -9.58 -3.25 7.24
CA LEU A 85 -9.06 -3.43 5.88
C LEU A 85 -9.96 -4.37 5.06
N VAL A 86 -10.41 -5.49 5.64
CA VAL A 86 -11.35 -6.42 5.00
C VAL A 86 -12.64 -5.70 4.62
N GLN A 87 -13.25 -4.96 5.54
CA GLN A 87 -14.50 -4.22 5.28
C GLN A 87 -14.37 -3.21 4.13
N ILE A 88 -13.23 -2.53 4.02
CA ILE A 88 -12.99 -1.57 2.93
C ILE A 88 -12.67 -2.29 1.61
N TRP A 89 -11.83 -3.32 1.66
CA TRP A 89 -11.45 -4.09 0.48
C TRP A 89 -12.61 -4.82 -0.19
N GLU A 90 -13.62 -5.24 0.57
CA GLU A 90 -14.84 -5.81 -0.01
C GLU A 90 -15.62 -4.81 -0.89
N LYS A 91 -15.36 -3.51 -0.76
CA LYS A 91 -16.02 -2.42 -1.51
C LYS A 91 -15.13 -1.83 -2.62
N CYS A 92 -13.86 -2.19 -2.68
CA CYS A 92 -12.93 -1.70 -3.70
C CYS A 92 -13.32 -2.21 -5.09
N ALA A 93 -13.25 -1.37 -6.12
CA ALA A 93 -13.57 -1.76 -7.50
C ALA A 93 -12.30 -2.10 -8.31
N THR A 94 -11.15 -1.56 -7.91
CA THR A 94 -9.89 -1.76 -8.62
C THR A 94 -8.78 -2.26 -7.71
N LEU A 95 -7.74 -2.83 -8.31
CA LEU A 95 -6.53 -3.22 -7.59
C LEU A 95 -5.80 -2.01 -7.01
N GLY A 96 -5.87 -0.87 -7.71
CA GLY A 96 -5.33 0.41 -7.26
C GLY A 96 -5.98 0.85 -5.97
N ASP A 97 -7.31 0.76 -5.86
CA ASP A 97 -8.05 1.12 -4.64
C ASP A 97 -7.64 0.22 -3.46
N MET A 98 -7.53 -1.09 -3.70
CA MET A 98 -7.10 -2.03 -2.66
C MET A 98 -5.70 -1.71 -2.15
N ILE A 99 -4.77 -1.35 -3.06
CA ILE A 99 -3.40 -0.98 -2.71
C ILE A 99 -3.36 0.37 -1.98
N ALA A 100 -4.06 1.37 -2.51
CA ALA A 100 -4.13 2.72 -1.95
C ALA A 100 -4.69 2.70 -0.54
N THR A 101 -5.76 1.92 -0.30
CA THR A 101 -6.42 1.81 1.01
C THR A 101 -5.43 1.48 2.13
N VAL A 102 -4.44 0.61 1.89
CA VAL A 102 -3.44 0.28 2.92
C VAL A 102 -2.66 1.52 3.37
N PHE A 103 -2.16 2.28 2.40
CA PHE A 103 -1.37 3.49 2.69
C PHE A 103 -2.24 4.62 3.22
N GLN A 104 -3.48 4.72 2.76
CA GLN A 104 -4.48 5.67 3.27
C GLN A 104 -4.83 5.39 4.73
N GLN A 105 -5.09 4.13 5.10
CA GLN A 105 -5.36 3.74 6.48
C GLN A 105 -4.14 3.95 7.39
N TYR A 106 -2.93 3.69 6.88
CA TYR A 106 -1.69 4.06 7.58
C TYR A 106 -1.56 5.57 7.83
N SER A 107 -1.98 6.39 6.86
CA SER A 107 -1.99 7.85 7.00
C SER A 107 -3.03 8.34 8.00
N LEU A 108 -4.24 7.76 7.95
CA LEU A 108 -5.34 8.09 8.85
C LEU A 108 -5.00 7.77 10.31
N SER A 109 -4.38 6.62 10.58
CA SER A 109 -3.96 6.24 11.94
C SER A 109 -2.87 7.14 12.53
N ARG A 110 -2.22 7.96 11.69
CA ARG A 110 -1.20 8.93 12.08
C ARG A 110 -1.66 10.39 11.96
N ASN A 111 -2.93 10.62 11.62
CA ASN A 111 -3.52 11.95 11.41
C ASN A 111 -2.73 12.81 10.41
N LYS A 112 -2.24 12.20 9.31
CA LYS A 112 -1.52 12.91 8.24
C LYS A 112 -2.32 12.86 6.93
N PRO A 113 -2.52 13.99 6.23
CA PRO A 113 -3.37 14.04 5.04
C PRO A 113 -2.71 13.50 3.76
N ARG A 114 -1.36 13.49 3.69
CA ARG A 114 -0.62 12.96 2.54
C ARG A 114 -0.03 11.59 2.88
N TRP A 115 -0.06 10.71 1.89
CA TRP A 115 0.33 9.31 2.02
C TRP A 115 1.16 8.87 0.82
N GLY A 116 1.80 7.72 0.93
CA GLY A 116 2.62 7.18 -0.14
C GLY A 116 3.26 5.85 0.18
N ASP A 117 4.12 5.40 -0.73
CA ASP A 117 4.93 4.19 -0.59
C ASP A 117 6.39 4.49 -0.92
N LYS A 118 7.30 3.73 -0.31
CA LYS A 118 8.72 3.75 -0.65
C LYS A 118 9.16 2.36 -1.08
N ARG A 119 9.53 2.26 -2.36
CA ARG A 119 10.17 1.08 -2.92
C ARG A 119 11.13 1.50 -4.03
N PRO A 120 12.46 1.47 -3.78
CA PRO A 120 13.45 1.91 -4.77
C PRO A 120 13.25 1.24 -6.13
N TYR A 121 13.13 -0.09 -6.11
CA TYR A 121 12.95 -0.92 -7.30
C TYR A 121 11.73 -0.55 -8.18
N TYR A 122 10.73 0.21 -7.71
CA TYR A 122 9.66 0.68 -8.60
C TYR A 122 10.16 1.49 -9.79
N ILE A 123 11.37 2.08 -9.70
CA ILE A 123 12.03 2.75 -10.83
C ILE A 123 12.10 1.89 -12.10
N ARG A 124 12.15 0.55 -11.97
CA ARG A 124 12.16 -0.37 -13.12
C ARG A 124 10.81 -0.53 -13.84
N TYR A 125 9.77 0.15 -13.38
CA TYR A 125 8.40 0.06 -13.91
C TYR A 125 7.80 1.42 -14.22
N ILE A 126 8.61 2.46 -14.24
CA ILE A 126 8.22 3.82 -14.58
C ILE A 126 8.97 4.12 -15.88
N ALA A 127 8.25 4.15 -16.99
CA ALA A 127 8.70 4.52 -18.33
C ALA A 127 7.54 5.20 -19.04
#